data_AF-A0A0L6WYI0-F1
#
_entry.id   AF-A0A0L6WYI0-F1
#
_cell.length_a   1.000
_cell.length_b   1.000
_cell.length_c   1.000
_cell.angle_alpha   90.00
_cell.angle_beta   90.00
_cell.angle_gamma   90.00
#
_symmetry.space_group_name_H-M   'P 1'
#
loop_
_entity.id
_entity.type
_entity.pdbx_description
1 polymer ?
#
loop_
_entity_poly.entity_id
_entity_poly.type
_entity_poly.pdbx_seq_one_letter_code
_entity_poly.pdbx_strand_id
1 'polypeptide(L)' 'MGHMEQMHCTLMGKSIAMRLYTKCPPFLWDEFYLTAAHLHGKTKTSAVNDATPDKLWYGR' A
#
# COMPACT_ATOMS: atom_id res chain seq x y z
N MET A 1 -9.64 -13.64 9.14
CA MET A 1 -9.12 -12.26 9.10
C MET A 1 -10.15 -11.36 8.45
N GLY A 2 -10.54 -10.30 9.13
CA GLY A 2 -11.39 -9.26 8.58
C GLY A 2 -10.71 -8.52 7.42
N HIS A 3 -11.49 -7.80 6.62
CA HIS A 3 -11.00 -7.08 5.44
C HIS A 3 -9.89 -6.06 5.80
N MET A 4 -10.06 -5.35 6.93
CA MET A 4 -9.06 -4.38 7.41
C MET A 4 -7.76 -5.05 7.85
N GLU A 5 -7.83 -6.23 8.46
CA GLU A 5 -6.65 -6.99 8.88
C GLU A 5 -5.84 -7.46 7.67
N GLN A 6 -6.53 -7.87 6.60
CA GLN A 6 -5.89 -8.24 5.33
C GLN A 6 -5.20 -7.06 4.65
N MET A 7 -5.86 -5.89 4.62
CA MET A 7 -5.24 -4.66 4.11
C MET A 7 -4.01 -4.26 4.92
N HIS A 8 -4.12 -4.29 6.25
CA HIS A 8 -3.00 -3.97 7.14
C HIS A 8 -1.82 -4.90 6.87
N CYS A 9 -2.04 -6.22 6.83
CA CYS A 9 -1.00 -7.21 6.56
C CYS A 9 -0.35 -7.00 5.17
N THR A 10 -1.16 -6.66 4.16
CA THR A 10 -0.67 -6.38 2.81
C THR A 10 0.21 -5.13 2.77
N LEU A 11 -0.21 -4.03 3.41
CA LEU A 11 0.57 -2.80 3.48
C LEU A 11 1.87 -2.99 4.24
N MET A 12 1.82 -3.73 5.35
CA MET A 12 2.99 -4.04 6.15
C MET A 12 3.99 -4.93 5.39
N GLY A 13 3.51 -5.92 4.63
CA GLY A 13 4.36 -6.72 3.75
C GLY A 13 5.06 -5.88 2.67
N LYS A 14 4.33 -4.94 2.05
CA LYS A 14 4.89 -4.02 1.05
C LYS A 14 5.93 -3.08 1.63
N SER A 15 5.69 -2.50 2.82
CA SER A 15 6.65 -1.59 3.46
C SER A 15 7.94 -2.31 3.86
N ILE A 16 7.83 -3.55 4.37
CA ILE A 16 8.99 -4.40 4.67
C ILE A 16 9.79 -4.71 3.39
N ALA A 17 9.12 -5.09 2.30
CA ALA A 17 9.78 -5.38 1.03
C ALA A 17 10.50 -4.15 0.45
N MET A 18 9.86 -2.98 0.47
CA MET A 18 10.48 -1.73 0.02
C MET A 18 11.73 -1.40 0.85
N ARG A 19 11.65 -1.53 2.17
CA ARG A 19 12.79 -1.29 3.06
C ARG A 19 13.95 -2.25 2.80
N LEU A 20 13.66 -3.54 2.61
CA LEU A 20 14.69 -4.54 2.31
C LEU A 20 15.39 -4.25 0.98
N TYR A 21 14.64 -3.81 -0.03
CA TYR A 21 15.19 -3.44 -1.34
C TYR A 21 16.08 -2.19 -1.28
N THR A 22 15.64 -1.16 -0.56
CA THR A 22 16.38 0.11 -0.44
C THR A 22 17.50 0.08 0.61
N LYS A 23 17.57 -0.99 1.42
CA LYS A 23 18.51 -1.14 2.55
C LYS A 23 18.46 0.02 3.54
N CYS A 24 17.28 0.63 3.69
CA CYS A 24 17.12 1.80 4.54
C CYS A 24 17.07 1.45 6.04
N PRO A 25 17.56 2.38 6.88
CA PRO A 25 17.52 2.25 8.32
C PRO A 25 16.07 2.18 8.86
N PRO A 26 15.87 1.52 10.01
CA PRO A 26 14.54 1.27 10.58
C PRO A 26 13.76 2.54 10.97
N PHE A 27 14.41 3.70 11.12
CA PHE A 27 13.71 4.92 11.51
C PHE A 27 12.77 5.46 10.43
N LEU A 28 12.98 5.07 9.16
CA LEU A 28 12.14 5.48 8.01
C LEU A 28 10.90 4.59 7.82
N TRP A 29 10.55 3.77 8.82
CA TRP A 29 9.46 2.80 8.70
C TRP A 29 8.12 3.47 8.35
N ASP A 30 7.84 4.62 8.96
CA ASP A 30 6.64 5.41 8.72
C ASP A 30 6.54 5.87 7.25
N GLU A 31 7.64 6.34 6.67
CA GLU A 31 7.71 6.79 5.28
C GLU A 31 7.48 5.63 4.30
N PHE A 32 8.00 4.44 4.59
CA PHE A 32 7.74 3.23 3.79
C PHE A 32 6.29 2.78 3.89
N TYR A 33 5.66 2.90 5.06
CA TYR A 33 4.25 2.55 5.25
C TYR A 33 3.34 3.51 4.50
N LEU A 34 3.57 4.82 4.62
CA LEU A 34 2.88 5.87 3.86
C LEU A 34 3.04 5.68 2.34
N THR A 35 4.26 5.37 1.89
CA THR A 35 4.53 5.09 0.48
C THR A 35 3.80 3.85 0.00
N ALA A 36 3.78 2.78 0.80
CA ALA A 36 3.04 1.55 0.48
C ALA A 36 1.53 1.82 0.39
N ALA A 37 0.97 2.64 1.27
CA ALA A 37 -0.44 3.04 1.24
C ALA A 37 -0.77 3.91 0.01
N HIS A 38 0.08 4.89 -0.31
CA HIS A 38 -0.06 5.72 -1.50
C HIS A 38 -0.02 4.90 -2.78
N LEU A 39 0.95 3.98 -2.89
CA LEU A 39 1.05 3.09 -4.04
C LEU A 39 -0.10 2.09 -4.07
N HIS A 40 -0.57 1.58 -2.93
CA HIS A 40 -1.74 0.71 -2.88
C HIS A 40 -3.00 1.41 -3.40
N GLY A 41 -3.24 2.65 -2.98
CA GLY A 41 -4.35 3.47 -3.47
C GLY A 41 -4.25 3.85 -4.94
N LYS A 42 -3.02 3.93 -5.50
CA LYS A 42 -2.76 4.27 -6.91
C LYS A 42 -2.62 3.09 -7.86
N THR A 43 -2.32 1.90 -7.32
CA THR A 43 -2.19 0.68 -8.11
C THR A 43 -3.59 0.20 -8.48
N LYS A 44 -3.85 0.08 -9.77
CA LYS A 44 -5.06 -0.59 -10.28
C LYS A 44 -5.10 -1.99 -9.69
N THR A 45 -6.10 -2.25 -8.87
CA THR A 45 -6.29 -3.60 -8.32
C THR A 45 -7.20 -4.34 -9.30
N SER A 46 -6.78 -5.49 -9.81
CA SER A 46 -7.57 -6.28 -10.77
C SER A 46 -8.98 -6.66 -10.25
N ALA A 47 -9.20 -6.55 -8.93
CA ALA A 47 -10.49 -6.71 -8.29
C ALA A 47 -11.50 -5.59 -8.59
N VAL A 48 -11.04 -4.41 -9.05
CA VAL A 48 -11.90 -3.25 -9.26
C VAL A 48 -11.76 -2.74 -10.69
N ASN A 49 -12.25 -3.53 -11.65
CA ASN A 49 -12.63 -3.09 -13.01
C ASN A 49 -11.71 -2.03 -13.66
N ASP A 50 -10.39 -2.27 -13.65
CA ASP A 50 -9.33 -1.38 -14.17
C ASP A 50 -9.27 0.05 -13.55
N ALA A 51 -10.08 0.33 -12.53
CA ALA A 51 -10.12 1.58 -11.80
C ALA A 51 -9.10 1.56 -10.65
N THR A 52 -8.45 2.70 -10.45
CA THR A 52 -7.61 2.92 -9.29
C THR A 52 -8.52 3.19 -8.07
N PRO A 53 -8.25 2.62 -6.88
CA PRO A 53 -9.05 2.91 -5.68
C PRO A 53 -9.24 4.41 -5.42
N ASP A 54 -8.19 5.20 -5.62
CA ASP A 54 -8.25 6.67 -5.57
C ASP A 54 -9.37 7.27 -6.44
N LYS A 55 -9.53 6.79 -7.69
CA LYS A 55 -10.61 7.22 -8.58
C LYS A 55 -11.99 6.81 -8.09
N LEU A 56 -12.11 5.62 -7.51
CA LEU A 56 -13.39 5.12 -7.02
C LEU A 56 -13.86 5.88 -5.77
N TRP A 57 -12.93 6.30 -4.91
CA TRP A 57 -13.24 6.95 -3.64
C TRP A 57 -13.37 8.48 -3.76
N TYR A 58 -12.58 9.10 -4.63
CA TYR A 58 -12.56 10.56 -4.82
C TYR A 58 -13.18 11.02 -6.15
N GLY A 59 -13.61 10.08 -7.01
CA GLY A 59 -14.40 10.38 -8.22
C GLY A 59 -13.67 11.19 -9.31
N ARG A 60 -12.33 11.22 -9.31
CA ARG A 60 -11.53 12.02 -10.26
C ARG A 60 -11.16 11.28 -11.54
#